data_AF-C3XTP8-F1
#
_entry.id   AF-C3XTP8-F1
#
_cell.length_a   1.000
_cell.length_b   1.000
_cell.length_c   1.000
_cell.angle_alpha   90.00
_cell.angle_beta   90.00
_cell.angle_gamma   90.00
#
_symmetry.space_group_name_H-M   'P 1'
#
loop_
_entity.id
_entity.type
_entity.pdbx_description
1 polymer ?
#
loop_
_entity_poly.entity_id
_entity_poly.type
_entity_poly.pdbx_seq_one_letter_code
_entity_poly.pdbx_strand_id
1 'polypeptide(L)'
;MASHPKWQPYLGEFVPIVFPWPSGDLGKNRSRLMQECGFEVLSCHIEQNHQHFESKAKLKEWLRAVFPHLNYIPQDRQEEFFHDLLEVARDTRLASTDALYIEVTATLVLHARKL
;
A
#
# COMPACT_ATOMS: atom_id res chain seq x y z
N MET A 1 -3.02 10.76 2.86
CA MET A 1 -1.81 11.50 3.29
C MET A 1 -1.36 12.58 2.32
N ALA A 2 -1.29 12.36 1.00
CA ALA A 2 -0.88 13.40 0.04
C ALA A 2 -1.77 14.66 0.06
N SER A 3 -3.07 14.52 0.34
CA SER A 3 -4.01 15.64 0.50
C SER A 3 -4.04 16.24 1.92
N HIS A 4 -3.23 15.74 2.86
CA HIS A 4 -3.21 16.26 4.22
C HIS A 4 -2.44 17.59 4.25
N PRO A 5 -3.02 18.71 4.74
CA PRO A 5 -2.42 20.04 4.59
C PRO A 5 -0.97 20.15 5.07
N LYS A 6 -0.63 19.46 6.16
CA LYS A 6 0.73 19.44 6.74
C LYS A 6 1.77 18.72 5.89
N TRP A 7 1.34 17.67 5.16
CA TRP A 7 2.23 16.77 4.43
C TRP A 7 2.21 17.00 2.93
N GLN A 8 1.20 17.72 2.42
CA GLN A 8 1.05 18.09 1.02
C GLN A 8 2.29 18.79 0.44
N PRO A 9 3.00 19.69 1.14
CA PRO A 9 4.21 20.32 0.60
C PRO A 9 5.34 19.33 0.26
N TYR A 10 5.37 18.18 0.94
CA TYR A 10 6.38 17.14 0.73
C TYR A 10 5.91 16.05 -0.23
N LEU A 11 4.61 15.76 -0.23
CA LEU A 11 4.02 14.60 -0.93
C LEU A 11 3.22 14.98 -2.18
N GLY A 12 2.99 16.28 -2.43
CA GLY A 12 2.14 16.75 -3.52
C GLY A 12 2.66 16.42 -4.91
N GLU A 13 3.99 16.35 -5.07
CA GLU A 13 4.64 15.98 -6.33
C GLU A 13 5.06 14.50 -6.37
N PHE A 14 4.81 13.74 -5.31
CA PHE A 14 5.14 12.32 -5.29
C PHE A 14 4.24 11.56 -6.27
N VAL A 15 4.85 11.07 -7.35
CA VAL A 15 4.23 10.10 -8.25
C VAL A 15 4.68 8.71 -7.80
N PRO A 16 3.76 7.82 -7.38
CA PRO A 16 4.12 6.44 -7.11
C PRO A 16 4.82 5.85 -8.33
N ILE A 17 5.93 5.15 -8.13
CA ILE A 17 6.51 4.29 -9.17
C ILE A 17 5.60 3.07 -9.30
N VAL A 18 4.41 3.29 -9.84
CA VAL A 18 3.61 2.22 -10.41
C VAL A 18 4.23 1.91 -11.74
N PHE A 19 4.63 0.65 -11.94
CA PHE A 19 4.95 0.23 -13.30
C PHE A 19 3.74 0.58 -14.18
N PRO A 20 3.93 1.23 -15.34
CA PRO A 20 2.83 1.57 -16.26
C PRO A 20 1.97 0.33 -16.56
N TRP A 21 2.63 -0.82 -16.53
CA TRP A 21 2.09 -2.14 -16.70
C TRP A 21 2.12 -2.90 -15.36
N PRO A 22 0.99 -3.40 -14.77
CA PRO A 22 -0.37 -3.44 -15.28
C PRO A 22 -1.32 -2.45 -14.56
N SER A 23 -0.91 -1.19 -14.38
CA SER A 23 -1.67 -0.22 -13.57
C SER A 23 -3.14 -0.03 -14.00
N GLY A 24 -3.46 -0.16 -15.29
CA GLY A 24 -4.84 -0.10 -15.82
C GLY A 24 -5.67 -1.37 -15.63
N ASP A 25 -5.02 -2.53 -15.47
CA ASP A 25 -5.69 -3.82 -15.25
C ASP A 25 -6.10 -3.99 -13.78
N LEU A 26 -5.32 -3.44 -12.84
CA LEU A 26 -5.58 -3.48 -11.39
C LEU A 26 -6.93 -2.87 -10.97
N GLY A 27 -7.55 -2.07 -11.85
CA GLY A 27 -8.88 -1.49 -11.67
C GLY A 27 -10.01 -2.51 -11.84
N LYS A 28 -10.85 -2.31 -12.87
CA LYS A 28 -12.08 -3.10 -13.08
C LYS A 28 -11.83 -4.49 -13.67
N ASN A 29 -10.71 -4.70 -14.35
CA ASN A 29 -10.47 -5.88 -15.19
C ASN A 29 -9.16 -6.57 -14.81
N ARG A 30 -9.05 -7.06 -13.59
CA ARG A 30 -7.80 -7.54 -12.94
C ARG A 30 -7.13 -8.78 -13.55
N SER A 31 -7.63 -9.24 -14.69
CA SER A 31 -7.20 -10.47 -15.38
C SER A 31 -7.16 -10.34 -16.89
N ARG A 32 -7.64 -9.23 -17.45
CA ARG A 32 -7.83 -9.08 -18.90
C ARG A 32 -6.50 -9.11 -19.63
N LEU A 33 -5.50 -8.46 -19.06
CA LEU A 33 -4.16 -8.42 -19.64
C LEU A 33 -3.52 -9.81 -19.75
N MET A 34 -3.72 -10.68 -18.75
CA MET A 34 -3.20 -12.05 -18.82
C MET A 34 -3.84 -12.83 -19.97
N GLN A 35 -5.13 -12.63 -20.21
CA GLN A 35 -5.84 -13.22 -21.35
C GLN A 35 -5.32 -12.68 -22.69
N GLU A 36 -5.10 -11.36 -22.80
CA GLU A 36 -4.51 -10.73 -23.99
C GLU A 36 -3.09 -11.25 -24.29
N CYS A 37 -2.32 -11.61 -23.25
CA CYS A 37 -1.01 -12.24 -23.36
C CYS A 37 -1.04 -13.74 -23.69
N GLY A 38 -2.20 -14.33 -23.98
CA GLY A 38 -2.34 -15.75 -24.33
C GLY A 38 -2.31 -16.69 -23.13
N PHE A 39 -2.62 -16.20 -21.93
CA PHE A 39 -2.85 -17.06 -20.76
C PHE A 39 -4.33 -17.33 -20.57
N GLU A 40 -4.63 -18.53 -20.10
CA GLU A 40 -5.94 -18.82 -19.52
C GLU A 40 -5.92 -18.48 -18.03
N VAL A 41 -6.80 -17.57 -17.62
CA VAL A 41 -6.95 -17.18 -16.21
C VAL A 41 -7.90 -18.16 -15.53
N LEU A 42 -7.37 -18.90 -14.55
CA LEU A 42 -8.08 -19.90 -13.77
C LEU A 42 -8.81 -19.29 -12.57
N SER A 43 -8.18 -18.31 -11.91
CA SER A 43 -8.81 -17.54 -10.83
C SER A 43 -8.17 -16.17 -10.67
N CYS A 44 -8.95 -15.22 -10.18
CA CYS A 44 -8.52 -13.86 -9.88
C CYS A 44 -9.33 -13.33 -8.69
N HIS A 45 -8.68 -13.03 -7.57
CA HIS A 45 -9.35 -12.57 -6.35
C HIS A 45 -8.45 -11.64 -5.54
N ILE A 46 -9.07 -10.83 -4.68
CA ILE A 46 -8.32 -10.10 -3.65
C ILE A 46 -8.28 -10.97 -2.41
N GLU A 47 -7.06 -11.20 -1.91
CA GLU A 47 -6.84 -11.77 -0.59
C GLU A 47 -6.55 -10.64 0.40
N GLN A 48 -7.33 -10.60 1.48
CA GLN A 48 -7.10 -9.69 2.58
C GLN A 48 -6.10 -10.34 3.53
N ASN A 49 -4.95 -9.70 3.68
CA ASN A 49 -3.91 -10.16 4.59
C ASN A 49 -3.89 -9.27 5.82
N HIS A 50 -3.84 -9.92 6.98
CA HIS A 50 -3.66 -9.27 8.27
C HIS A 50 -2.21 -9.40 8.69
N GLN A 51 -1.56 -8.28 8.99
CA GLN A 51 -0.18 -8.30 9.45
C GLN A 51 -0.09 -7.79 10.88
N HIS A 52 0.45 -8.63 11.74
CA HIS A 52 0.76 -8.30 13.12
C HIS A 52 2.24 -7.94 13.26
N PHE A 53 2.53 -6.88 14.00
CA PHE A 53 3.89 -6.42 14.28
C PHE A 53 4.15 -6.51 15.78
N GLU A 54 5.31 -7.07 16.13
CA GLU A 54 5.72 -7.26 17.53
C GLU A 54 5.90 -5.93 18.30
N SER A 55 6.17 -4.83 17.59
CA SER A 55 6.36 -3.52 18.20
C SER A 55 6.13 -2.38 17.20
N LYS A 56 5.90 -1.17 17.74
CA LYS A 56 5.75 0.05 16.92
C LYS A 56 7.03 0.35 16.15
N ALA A 57 8.19 -0.02 16.71
CA ALA A 57 9.47 0.12 16.03
C ALA A 57 9.54 -0.77 14.78
N LYS A 58 9.12 -2.03 14.88
CA LYS A 58 9.06 -2.96 13.74
C LYS A 58 8.05 -2.53 12.68
N LEU A 59 6.91 -2.02 13.11
CA LEU A 59 5.95 -1.43 12.19
C LEU A 59 6.55 -0.25 11.42
N LYS A 60 7.22 0.70 12.09
CA LYS A 60 7.87 1.83 11.43
C LYS A 60 8.98 1.41 10.49
N GLU A 61 9.78 0.41 10.86
CA GLU A 61 10.81 -0.17 10.00
C GLU A 61 10.19 -0.71 8.70
N TRP A 62 9.08 -1.44 8.80
CA TRP A 62 8.34 -1.93 7.65
C TRP A 62 7.74 -0.80 6.80
N LEU A 63 7.10 0.20 7.42
CA LEU A 63 6.55 1.36 6.72
C LEU A 63 7.62 2.14 5.96
N ARG A 64 8.84 2.27 6.53
CA ARG A 64 9.99 2.88 5.82
C ARG A 64 10.38 2.12 4.56
N ALA A 65 10.29 0.79 4.58
CA ALA A 65 10.59 -0.03 3.43
C ALA A 65 9.49 0.05 2.33
N VAL A 66 8.22 0.15 2.74
CA VAL A 66 7.07 0.09 1.82
C VAL A 66 6.66 1.45 1.26
N PHE A 67 6.99 2.54 1.96
CA PHE A 67 6.64 3.90 1.55
C PHE A 67 7.85 4.70 1.05
N PRO A 68 8.23 4.54 -0.24
CA PRO A 68 9.37 5.27 -0.81
C PRO A 68 9.19 6.80 -0.80
N HIS A 69 7.95 7.29 -0.68
CA HIS A 69 7.67 8.72 -0.56
C HIS A 69 8.17 9.35 0.75
N LEU A 70 8.49 8.54 1.76
CA LEU A 70 9.07 9.04 3.01
C LEU A 70 10.41 9.76 2.79
N ASN A 71 11.13 9.44 1.70
CA ASN A 71 12.37 10.11 1.34
C ASN A 71 12.18 11.60 0.99
N TYR A 72 10.95 12.03 0.70
CA TYR A 72 10.62 13.44 0.45
C TYR A 72 10.30 14.22 1.73
N ILE A 73 10.17 13.52 2.87
CA ILE A 73 9.91 14.13 4.17
C ILE A 73 11.25 14.28 4.92
N PRO A 74 11.59 15.48 5.42
CA PRO A 74 12.77 15.71 6.25
C PRO A 74 12.86 14.72 7.42
N GLN A 75 14.06 14.20 7.67
CA GLN A 75 14.27 13.11 8.64
C GLN A 75 13.79 13.47 10.06
N ASP A 76 13.96 14.72 10.46
CA ASP A 76 13.49 15.28 11.73
C ASP A 76 11.95 15.29 11.85
N ARG A 77 11.23 15.28 10.73
CA ARG A 77 9.76 15.27 10.66
C ARG A 77 9.14 13.91 10.39
N GLN A 78 9.94 12.89 10.06
CA GLN A 78 9.41 11.56 9.75
C GLN A 78 8.71 10.91 10.95
N GLU A 79 9.19 11.15 12.17
CA GLU A 79 8.57 10.61 13.39
C GLU A 79 7.16 11.18 13.60
N GLU A 80 7.01 12.48 13.37
CA GLU A 80 5.72 13.18 13.40
C GLU A 80 4.79 12.69 12.27
N PHE A 81 5.34 12.41 11.09
CA PHE A 81 4.59 11.80 10.00
C PHE A 81 4.03 10.42 10.36
N PHE A 82 4.85 9.56 10.98
CA PHE A 82 4.38 8.24 11.41
C PHE A 82 3.28 8.35 12.46
N HIS A 83 3.36 9.33 13.36
CA HIS A 83 2.29 9.57 14.31
C HIS A 83 0.98 9.91 13.60
N ASP A 84 0.98 10.91 12.72
CA ASP A 84 -0.22 11.31 11.97
C ASP A 84 -0.76 10.18 11.08
N LEU A 85 0.13 9.41 10.44
CA LEU A 85 -0.25 8.26 9.62
C LEU A 85 -0.98 7.17 10.44
N LEU A 86 -0.49 6.87 11.65
CA LEU A 86 -1.08 5.86 12.51
C LEU A 86 -2.41 6.31 13.13
N GLU A 87 -2.56 7.61 13.43
CA GLU A 87 -3.86 8.18 13.84
C GLU A 87 -4.88 8.05 12.70
N VAL A 88 -4.52 8.45 11.47
CA VAL A 88 -5.39 8.29 10.29
C VAL A 88 -5.74 6.81 10.04
N ALA A 89 -4.78 5.89 10.20
CA ALA A 89 -5.01 4.47 10.05
C ALA A 89 -6.00 3.92 11.10
N ARG A 90 -5.95 4.42 12.34
CA ARG A 90 -6.90 4.07 13.40
C ARG A 90 -8.30 4.59 13.06
N ASP A 91 -8.41 5.85 12.64
CA ASP A 91 -9.69 6.49 12.31
C ASP A 91 -10.38 5.82 11.12
N THR A 92 -9.59 5.33 10.16
CA THR A 92 -10.08 4.62 8.97
C THR A 92 -10.29 3.12 9.20
N ARG A 93 -10.09 2.62 10.43
CA ARG A 93 -10.14 1.19 10.79
C ARG A 93 -9.18 0.32 9.98
N LEU A 94 -8.09 0.89 9.49
CA LEU A 94 -6.98 0.18 8.84
C LEU A 94 -5.98 -0.37 9.88
N ALA A 95 -6.04 0.11 11.12
CA ALA A 95 -5.28 -0.40 12.24
C ALA A 95 -6.17 -0.59 13.47
N SER A 96 -5.87 -1.60 14.30
CA SER A 96 -6.57 -1.80 15.57
C SER A 96 -6.13 -0.79 16.63
N THR A 97 -6.84 -0.77 17.76
CA THR A 97 -6.66 0.15 18.89
C THR A 97 -5.21 0.27 19.39
N ASP A 98 -4.40 -0.78 19.23
CA ASP A 98 -3.01 -0.81 19.72
C ASP A 98 -1.96 -0.39 18.66
N ALA A 99 -2.39 -0.07 17.43
CA ALA A 99 -1.53 0.35 16.30
C ALA A 99 -0.36 -0.61 15.97
N LEU A 100 -0.39 -1.85 16.46
CA LEU A 100 0.54 -2.94 16.15
C LEU A 100 -0.03 -3.93 15.12
N TYR A 101 -1.25 -3.69 14.69
CA TYR A 101 -2.00 -4.53 13.78
C TYR A 101 -2.44 -3.65 12.61
N ILE A 102 -2.01 -4.02 11.40
CA ILE A 102 -2.52 -3.42 10.16
C ILE A 102 -3.45 -4.45 9.54
N GLU A 103 -4.72 -4.07 9.44
CA GLU A 103 -5.79 -5.00 9.12
C GLU A 103 -5.91 -5.29 7.61
N VAL A 104 -5.32 -4.47 6.74
CA VAL A 104 -5.63 -4.57 5.31
C VAL A 104 -4.42 -4.30 4.42
N THR A 105 -3.62 -5.32 4.14
CA THR A 105 -2.91 -5.38 2.86
C THR A 105 -3.76 -6.22 1.90
N ALA A 106 -4.37 -5.55 0.92
CA ALA A 106 -5.13 -6.21 -0.14
C ALA A 106 -4.15 -6.66 -1.23
N THR A 107 -3.99 -7.97 -1.38
CA THR A 107 -3.13 -8.55 -2.41
C THR A 107 -4.01 -9.09 -3.53
N LEU A 108 -3.71 -8.71 -4.78
CA LEU A 108 -4.32 -9.34 -5.94
C LEU A 108 -3.64 -10.68 -6.21
N VAL A 109 -4.40 -11.77 -6.11
CA VAL A 109 -3.94 -13.13 -6.42
C VAL A 109 -4.55 -13.56 -7.75
N LEU A 110 -3.68 -13.92 -8.70
CA LEU A 110 -4.06 -14.38 -10.03
C LEU A 110 -3.40 -15.72 -10.34
N HIS A 111 -4.21 -16.71 -10.67
CA HIS A 111 -3.76 -18.01 -11.16
C HIS A 111 -4.04 -18.10 -12.65
N ALA A 112 -3.01 -18.35 -13.44
CA ALA A 112 -3.12 -18.47 -14.89
C ALA A 112 -2.17 -19.54 -15.42
N ARG A 113 -2.54 -20.17 -16.54
CA ARG A 113 -1.71 -21.12 -17.27
C ARG A 113 -1.45 -20.61 -18.67
N LYS A 114 -0.23 -20.85 -19.18
CA LYS A 114 0.14 -20.51 -20.54
C LYS A 114 -0.50 -21.51 -21.51
N LEU A 115 -1.10 -21.00 -22.58
CA LEU A 115 -1.62 -21.81 -23.69
C LEU A 115 -0.50 -22.31 -24.61
#